data_AF-A0AAU6MT43-F1
#
_entry.id   AF-A0AAU6MT43-F1
#
_cell.length_a   1.000
_cell.length_b   1.000
_cell.length_c   1.000
_cell.angle_alpha   90.00
_cell.angle_beta   90.00
_cell.angle_gamma   90.00
#
_symmetry.space_group_name_H-M   'P 1'
#
loop_
_entity.id
_entity.type
_entity.pdbx_description
1 polymer ?
#
loop_
_entity_poly.entity_id
_entity_poly.type
_entity_poly.pdbx_seq_one_letter_code
_entity_poly.pdbx_strand_id
1 'polypeptide(L)' 'MVLTTRDPAKIIGQLTRFPPRGDLYQLQNPVDFADPDNPDMTVATLQKFPGKVGGL' A
#
# COMPACT_ATOMS: atom_id res chain seq x y z
N MET A 1 -13.30 11.05 -8.36
CA MET A 1 -13.32 9.60 -8.58
C MET A 1 -12.58 8.94 -7.42
N VAL A 2 -13.15 7.91 -6.81
CA VAL A 2 -12.54 7.13 -5.72
C VAL A 2 -12.48 5.68 -6.18
N LEU A 3 -11.30 5.07 -6.07
CA LEU A 3 -11.08 3.68 -6.47
C LEU A 3 -10.95 2.79 -5.25
N THR A 4 -11.25 1.49 -5.41
CA THR A 4 -11.04 0.47 -4.38
C THR A 4 -9.89 -0.44 -4.77
N THR A 5 -9.18 -0.99 -3.79
CA THR A 5 -8.20 -2.05 -4.05
C THR A 5 -8.93 -3.37 -4.32
N ARG A 6 -8.43 -4.18 -5.26
CA ARG A 6 -8.96 -5.54 -5.48
C ARG A 6 -8.60 -6.49 -4.35
N ASP A 7 -7.35 -6.43 -3.92
CA ASP A 7 -6.81 -7.18 -2.79
C ASP A 7 -6.31 -6.22 -1.71
N PRO A 8 -6.33 -6.62 -0.43
CA PRO A 8 -5.76 -5.79 0.62
C PRO A 8 -4.31 -5.42 0.34
N ALA A 9 -4.01 -4.12 0.35
CA ALA A 9 -2.63 -3.65 0.27
C ALA A 9 -1.84 -4.12 1.49
N LYS A 10 -0.77 -4.88 1.26
CA LYS A 10 0.14 -5.34 2.31
C LYS A 10 1.43 -4.57 2.25
N ILE A 11 1.81 -4.03 3.40
CA ILE A 11 3.03 -3.26 3.58
C ILE A 11 3.97 -4.07 4.48
N ILE A 12 5.22 -4.21 4.05
CA ILE A 12 6.27 -4.92 4.76
C ILE A 12 7.45 -3.99 5.02
N GLY A 13 8.04 -4.10 6.20
CA GLY A 13 9.22 -3.35 6.61
C GLY A 13 9.96 -4.11 7.69
N GLN A 14 11.25 -3.84 7.80
CA GLN A 14 12.07 -4.39 8.87
C GLN A 14 12.12 -3.41 10.03
N LEU A 15 11.66 -3.84 11.19
CA LEU A 15 11.74 -3.04 12.41
C LEU A 15 13.16 -3.00 12.93
N THR A 16 13.70 -1.80 13.12
CA THR A 16 14.94 -1.62 13.89
C THR A 16 14.65 -1.52 15.39
N ARG A 17 13.42 -1.13 15.75
CA ARG A 17 12.92 -1.01 17.13
C ARG A 17 11.40 -0.95 17.17
N PHE A 18 10.82 -1.20 18.36
CA PHE A 18 9.39 -1.03 18.61
C PHE A 18 9.14 -0.03 19.76
N PRO A 19 8.22 0.94 19.60
CA PRO A 19 7.49 1.26 18.37
C PRO A 19 8.43 1.81 17.26
N PRO A 20 8.05 1.64 15.97
CA PRO A 20 8.85 2.14 14.86
C PRO A 20 9.05 3.65 14.95
N ARG A 21 10.26 4.12 14.61
CA ARG A 21 10.63 5.54 14.61
C ARG A 21 11.21 5.94 13.26
N GLY A 22 10.34 5.96 12.26
CA GLY A 22 10.73 6.33 10.92
C GLY A 22 11.36 5.20 10.11
N ASP A 23 11.13 3.94 10.51
CA ASP A 23 11.47 2.78 9.71
C ASP A 23 10.74 2.86 8.35
N LEU A 24 11.41 2.40 7.30
CA LEU A 24 10.87 2.38 5.94
C LEU A 24 10.09 1.10 5.70
N TYR A 25 8.97 1.28 5.01
CA TYR A 25 8.11 0.20 4.59
C TYR A 25 7.84 0.28 3.09
N GLN A 26 7.61 -0.88 2.49
CA GLN A 26 7.37 -1.05 1.07
C GLN A 26 6.14 -1.92 0.84
N LEU A 27 5.58 -1.86 -0.36
CA LEU A 27 4.55 -2.81 -0.76
C LEU A 27 5.16 -4.20 -0.85
N GLN A 28 4.44 -5.20 -0.33
CA GLN A 28 4.80 -6.59 -0.53
C GLN A 28 4.62 -7.01 -2.00
N ASN A 29 3.53 -6.56 -2.63
CA ASN A 29 3.21 -6.77 -4.04
C ASN A 29 2.58 -5.49 -4.62
N PRO A 30 2.61 -5.28 -5.95
CA PRO A 30 1.81 -4.24 -6.58
C PRO A 30 0.33 -4.37 -6.22
N VAL A 31 -0.38 -3.24 -6.14
CA VAL A 31 -1.80 -3.21 -5.76
C VAL A 31 -2.63 -2.68 -6.91
N ASP A 32 -3.55 -3.49 -7.40
CA ASP A 32 -4.50 -3.08 -8.43
C ASP A 32 -5.69 -2.35 -7.82
N PHE A 33 -6.05 -1.24 -8.46
CA PHE A 33 -7.24 -0.47 -8.18
C PHE A 33 -8.31 -0.74 -9.22
N ALA A 34 -9.53 -0.96 -8.74
CA ALA A 34 -10.72 -1.11 -9.54
C ALA A 34 -11.70 0.04 -9.32
N ASP A 35 -12.53 0.29 -10.32
CA ASP A 35 -13.71 1.11 -10.18
C ASP A 35 -14.74 0.34 -9.34
N PRO A 36 -15.29 0.91 -8.25
CA PRO A 36 -16.36 0.26 -7.48
C PRO A 36 -17.58 -0.14 -8.32
N ASP A 37 -17.88 0.61 -9.39
CA ASP A 37 -19.01 0.34 -10.29
C ASP A 37 -18.66 -0.71 -11.36
N ASN A 38 -17.38 -1.01 -11.56
CA ASN A 38 -16.88 -2.04 -12.48
C ASN A 38 -15.66 -2.76 -11.89
N PRO A 39 -15.88 -3.67 -10.91
CA PRO A 39 -14.81 -4.27 -10.12
C PRO A 39 -13.84 -5.13 -10.94
N ASP A 40 -14.32 -5.65 -12.07
CA ASP A 40 -13.54 -6.50 -13.00
C ASP A 40 -12.64 -5.71 -13.96
N MET A 41 -12.70 -4.36 -13.93
CA MET A 41 -11.76 -3.50 -14.64
C MET A 41 -10.63 -2.99 -13.72
N THR A 42 -9.37 -3.28 -14.06
CA THR A 42 -8.22 -2.63 -13.42
C THR A 42 -8.03 -1.26 -14.05
N VAL A 43 -8.12 -0.21 -13.22
CA VAL A 43 -8.00 1.19 -13.65
C VAL A 43 -6.56 1.69 -13.48
N ALA A 44 -5.88 1.23 -12.43
CA ALA A 44 -4.49 1.58 -12.15
C ALA A 44 -3.82 0.53 -11.27
N THR A 45 -2.48 0.52 -11.27
CA THR A 45 -1.68 -0.36 -10.42
C THR A 45 -0.66 0.47 -9.64
N LEU A 46 -0.68 0.38 -8.30
CA LEU A 46 0.35 0.97 -7.45
C LEU A 46 1.57 0.07 -7.42
N GLN A 47 2.63 0.49 -8.10
CA GLN A 47 3.85 -0.31 -8.21
C GLN A 47 4.73 -0.23 -6.97
N LYS A 48 4.81 0.94 -6.34
CA LYS A 48 5.66 1.18 -5.16
C LYS A 48 4.98 2.18 -4.24
N PHE A 49 5.15 1.98 -2.94
CA PHE A 49 4.72 2.91 -1.91
C PHE A 49 5.81 2.99 -0.83
N PRO A 50 6.72 3.99 -0.91
CA PRO A 50 7.68 4.22 0.15
C PRO A 50 6.97 4.90 1.33
N GLY A 51 6.54 4.10 2.30
CA GLY A 51 5.89 4.59 3.53
C GLY A 51 6.89 4.72 4.66
N LYS A 52 6.85 5.82 5.40
CA LYS A 52 7.58 5.98 6.67
C LYS A 52 6.59 5.93 7.82
N VAL A 53 6.79 5.05 8.80
CA VAL A 53 5.90 4.92 9.97
C VAL A 53 6.60 5.40 11.23
N GLY A 54 5.90 6.25 11.97
CA GLY A 54 6.42 6.90 13.18
C GLY A 54 7.36 8.07 12.89
N GLY A 55 7.71 8.79 13.96
CA GLY A 55 8.36 10.10 13.88
C GLY A 55 7.33 11.20 14.14
N LEU A 56 7.59 11.98 15.20
CA LEU A 56 7.06 13.33 15.37
C LEU A 56 8.02 14.29 14.64
#